data_AF-A0A179IAM3-F1
#
_entry.id   AF-A0A179IAM3-F1
#
_cell.length_a   1.000
_cell.length_b   1.000
_cell.length_c   1.000
_cell.angle_alpha   90.00
_cell.angle_beta   90.00
_cell.angle_gamma   90.00
#
_symmetry.space_group_name_H-M   'P 1'
#
loop_
_entity.id
_entity.type
_entity.pdbx_description
1 polymer ?
#
loop_
_entity_poly.entity_id
_entity_poly.type
_entity_poly.pdbx_seq_one_letter_code
_entity_poly.pdbx_strand_id
1 'polypeptide(L)'
;MLKQLSILALASLAAAAAPGKAKVVNNCPFEYSEQYTRDAKTGGRALKITRERDGLYTGKAQTNFAYTLDPGQLWYDLSDVFGDAFAGNRVQVVSSNNQCQSIVWADGRPPAGSQVKTCTRESETTLTLCAAAPK
;
A
#
# COMPACT_ATOMS: atom_id res chain seq x y z
N MET A 1 -30.70 -27.06 -47.53
CA MET A 1 -29.23 -27.20 -47.42
C MET A 1 -28.69 -25.97 -46.71
N LEU A 2 -28.43 -26.04 -45.40
CA LEU A 2 -27.82 -24.97 -44.63
C LEU A 2 -26.29 -25.15 -44.70
N LYS A 3 -25.56 -24.22 -45.33
CA LYS A 3 -24.10 -24.16 -45.23
C LYS A 3 -23.70 -22.93 -44.40
N GLN A 4 -22.96 -23.23 -43.35
CA GLN A 4 -22.41 -22.41 -42.28
C GLN A 4 -21.99 -20.99 -42.68
N LEU A 5 -22.51 -20.00 -41.94
CA LEU A 5 -21.81 -18.74 -41.72
C LEU A 5 -20.74 -18.97 -40.64
N SER A 6 -19.47 -18.87 -41.02
CA SER A 6 -18.36 -18.85 -40.07
C SER A 6 -18.30 -17.48 -39.39
N ILE A 7 -18.71 -17.43 -38.13
CA ILE A 7 -18.58 -16.24 -37.28
C ILE A 7 -17.12 -16.17 -36.82
N LEU A 8 -16.36 -15.19 -37.33
CA LEU A 8 -15.09 -14.79 -36.77
C LEU A 8 -15.35 -14.16 -35.39
N ALA A 9 -15.11 -14.92 -34.33
CA ALA A 9 -15.06 -14.38 -32.99
C ALA A 9 -13.81 -13.50 -32.86
N LEU A 10 -13.98 -12.19 -32.97
CA LEU A 10 -13.01 -11.20 -32.50
C LEU A 10 -12.96 -11.29 -30.98
N ALA A 11 -12.09 -12.15 -30.44
CA ALA A 11 -11.75 -12.11 -29.03
C ALA A 11 -11.00 -10.79 -28.77
N SER A 12 -11.69 -9.79 -28.25
CA SER A 12 -11.06 -8.59 -27.72
C SER A 12 -10.19 -9.02 -26.52
N LEU A 13 -8.87 -8.97 -26.67
CA LEU A 13 -7.96 -9.01 -25.52
C LEU A 13 -8.20 -7.73 -24.72
N ALA A 14 -9.06 -7.78 -23.71
CA ALA A 14 -9.04 -6.79 -22.66
C ALA A 14 -7.70 -6.93 -21.94
N ALA A 15 -6.81 -5.94 -22.09
CA ALA A 15 -5.59 -5.90 -21.30
C ALA A 15 -5.98 -5.90 -19.82
N ALA A 16 -5.48 -6.86 -19.04
CA ALA A 16 -5.68 -6.86 -17.60
C ALA A 16 -5.11 -5.56 -17.03
N ALA A 17 -5.95 -4.75 -16.38
CA ALA A 17 -5.55 -3.46 -15.81
C ALA A 17 -4.34 -3.65 -14.89
N ALA A 18 -3.26 -2.89 -15.05
CA ALA A 18 -2.05 -3.12 -14.26
C ALA A 18 -2.31 -2.92 -12.76
N PRO A 19 -1.62 -3.67 -11.86
CA PRO A 19 -1.67 -3.37 -10.44
C PRO A 19 -1.23 -1.93 -10.17
N GLY A 20 -1.83 -1.34 -9.13
CA GLY A 20 -1.44 -0.04 -8.60
C GLY A 20 -0.05 -0.04 -7.96
N LYS A 21 0.20 0.97 -7.13
CA LYS A 21 1.51 1.21 -6.53
C LYS A 21 1.41 1.47 -5.03
N ALA A 22 2.43 1.01 -4.30
CA ALA A 22 2.72 1.48 -2.96
C ALA A 22 3.60 2.72 -3.06
N LYS A 23 3.27 3.77 -2.31
CA LYS A 23 4.03 5.02 -2.26
C LYS A 23 4.26 5.44 -0.82
N VAL A 24 5.45 5.94 -0.52
CA VAL A 24 5.81 6.56 0.76
C VAL A 24 6.30 7.98 0.48
N VAL A 25 5.66 8.95 1.12
CA VAL A 25 6.03 10.36 1.04
C VAL A 25 6.23 10.94 2.43
N ASN A 26 7.02 11.99 2.51
CA ASN A 26 7.10 12.86 3.67
C ASN A 26 6.78 14.30 3.21
N ASN A 27 6.49 15.24 4.12
CA ASN A 27 6.33 16.66 3.82
C ASN A 27 7.63 17.37 3.33
N CYS A 28 8.62 16.60 2.87
CA CYS A 28 9.91 17.00 2.33
C CYS A 28 10.06 16.42 0.90
N PRO A 29 11.04 16.83 0.08
CA PRO A 29 11.23 16.33 -1.30
C PRO A 29 11.79 14.89 -1.37
N PHE A 30 11.32 14.01 -0.49
CA PHE A 30 11.62 12.58 -0.52
C PHE A 30 10.34 11.81 -0.83
N GLU A 31 10.42 11.00 -1.88
CA GLU A 31 9.38 10.08 -2.30
C GLU A 31 10.02 8.73 -2.64
N TYR A 32 9.39 7.66 -2.16
CA TYR A 32 9.65 6.30 -2.62
C TYR A 32 8.37 5.72 -3.20
N SER A 33 8.45 5.00 -4.32
CA SER A 33 7.32 4.28 -4.86
C SER A 33 7.74 2.98 -5.54
N GLU A 34 6.85 2.01 -5.52
CA GLU A 34 7.00 0.75 -6.25
C GLU A 34 5.66 0.21 -6.72
N GLN A 35 5.65 -0.48 -7.87
CA GLN A 35 4.48 -1.21 -8.31
C GLN A 35 4.21 -2.38 -7.36
N TYR A 36 2.94 -2.68 -7.10
CA TYR A 36 2.63 -3.89 -6.35
C TYR A 36 3.12 -5.13 -7.09
N THR A 37 3.74 -6.01 -6.33
CA THR A 37 4.26 -7.29 -6.78
C THR A 37 3.83 -8.35 -5.77
N ARG A 38 3.61 -9.57 -6.25
CA ARG A 38 3.31 -10.70 -5.38
C ARG A 38 4.61 -11.39 -5.02
N ASP A 39 4.94 -11.44 -3.73
CA ASP A 39 6.02 -12.32 -3.27
C ASP A 39 5.57 -13.78 -3.38
N ALA A 40 6.37 -14.63 -4.01
CA ALA A 40 5.99 -16.02 -4.28
C ALA A 40 5.87 -16.88 -3.01
N LYS A 41 6.54 -16.49 -1.91
CA LYS A 41 6.60 -17.25 -0.66
C LYS A 41 5.64 -16.72 0.40
N THR A 42 5.57 -15.39 0.58
CA THR A 42 4.79 -14.73 1.63
C THR A 42 3.52 -14.05 1.10
N GLY A 43 3.42 -13.83 -0.22
CA GLY A 43 2.30 -13.14 -0.85
C GLY A 43 2.38 -11.61 -0.82
N GLY A 44 3.24 -11.03 0.02
CA GLY A 44 3.30 -9.60 0.25
C GLY A 44 4.69 -9.04 0.50
N ARG A 45 4.79 -7.72 0.60
CA ARG A 45 6.03 -6.97 0.82
C ARG A 45 5.81 -5.92 1.91
N ALA A 46 6.87 -5.63 2.66
CA ALA A 46 6.85 -4.63 3.72
C ALA A 46 7.92 -3.57 3.47
N LEU A 47 7.49 -2.33 3.37
CA LEU A 47 8.34 -1.14 3.38
C LEU A 47 8.59 -0.76 4.83
N LYS A 48 9.83 -0.89 5.29
CA LYS A 48 10.22 -0.58 6.67
C LYS A 48 10.90 0.78 6.72
N ILE A 49 10.38 1.67 7.55
CA ILE A 49 10.84 3.05 7.65
C ILE A 49 11.40 3.29 9.05
N THR A 50 12.63 3.77 9.12
CA THR A 50 13.29 4.24 10.35
C THR A 50 13.77 5.67 10.12
N ARG A 51 13.97 6.45 11.20
CA ARG A 51 14.47 7.84 11.09
C ARG A 51 15.99 7.91 11.04
N GLU A 52 16.65 6.94 11.64
CA GLU A 52 18.10 6.79 11.65
C GLU A 52 18.58 6.07 10.38
N ARG A 53 19.70 6.53 9.81
CA ARG A 53 20.26 6.00 8.55
C ARG A 53 20.48 4.49 8.58
N ASP A 54 20.88 3.94 9.72
CA ASP A 54 21.16 2.52 9.95
C ASP A 54 20.15 1.88 10.91
N GLY A 55 18.99 2.52 11.12
CA GLY A 55 18.03 2.16 12.16
C GLY A 55 17.52 0.71 12.06
N LEU A 56 17.42 0.19 10.84
CA LEU A 56 17.04 -1.22 10.62
C LEU A 56 18.07 -2.21 11.20
N TYR A 57 19.36 -1.88 11.13
CA TYR A 57 20.45 -2.73 11.61
C TYR A 57 20.74 -2.53 13.11
N THR A 58 20.42 -1.34 13.64
CA THR A 58 20.66 -0.97 15.04
C THR A 58 19.42 -1.10 15.93
N GLY A 59 18.34 -1.69 15.42
CA GLY A 59 17.13 -1.99 16.19
C GLY A 59 16.34 -0.76 16.62
N LYS A 60 16.38 0.32 15.81
CA LYS A 60 15.56 1.51 16.05
C LYS A 60 14.10 1.24 15.78
N ALA A 61 13.25 2.11 16.32
CA ALA A 61 11.82 2.12 16.08
C ALA A 61 11.52 2.17 14.57
N GLN A 62 10.55 1.38 14.14
CA GLN A 62 10.24 1.16 12.73
C GLN A 62 8.74 1.32 12.51
N THR A 63 8.36 2.06 11.48
CA THR A 63 7.00 1.99 10.92
C THR A 63 7.06 1.13 9.67
N ASN A 64 6.23 0.10 9.64
CA ASN A 64 6.14 -0.87 8.56
C ASN A 64 4.84 -0.64 7.80
N PHE A 65 4.96 -0.30 6.52
CA PHE A 65 3.85 -0.25 5.58
C PHE A 65 3.93 -1.45 4.68
N ALA A 66 3.01 -2.37 4.85
CA ALA A 66 3.00 -3.62 4.11
C ALA A 66 1.79 -3.72 3.19
N TYR A 67 1.96 -4.51 2.14
CA TYR A 67 0.90 -4.85 1.22
C TYR A 67 0.99 -6.30 0.78
N THR A 68 -0.16 -6.90 0.48
CA THR A 68 -0.29 -8.22 -0.13
C THR A 68 -1.18 -8.10 -1.34
N LEU A 69 -0.68 -8.57 -2.48
CA LEU A 69 -1.45 -8.68 -3.71
C LEU A 69 -1.86 -10.15 -3.90
N ASP A 70 -3.08 -10.46 -3.47
CA ASP A 70 -3.72 -11.75 -3.74
C ASP A 70 -4.63 -11.57 -4.97
N PRO A 71 -4.77 -12.53 -5.90
CA PRO A 71 -5.02 -12.29 -7.34
C PRO A 71 -6.00 -11.19 -7.78
N GLY A 72 -7.05 -10.86 -7.00
CA GLY A 72 -7.96 -9.74 -7.27
C GLY A 72 -8.05 -8.65 -6.18
N GLN A 73 -7.38 -8.81 -5.05
CA GLN A 73 -7.54 -7.98 -3.85
C GLN A 73 -6.19 -7.45 -3.36
N LEU A 74 -6.09 -6.13 -3.21
CA LEU A 74 -5.02 -5.50 -2.47
C LEU A 74 -5.38 -5.50 -0.97
N TRP A 75 -4.46 -5.99 -0.16
CA TRP A 75 -4.44 -5.78 1.29
C TRP A 75 -3.31 -4.82 1.61
N TYR A 76 -3.52 -3.92 2.55
CA TYR A 76 -2.48 -3.05 3.06
C TYR A 76 -2.65 -2.84 4.56
N ASP A 77 -1.52 -2.70 5.24
CA ASP A 77 -1.48 -2.52 6.68
C ASP A 77 -0.38 -1.57 7.10
N LEU A 78 -0.55 -1.01 8.30
CA LEU A 78 0.44 -0.19 8.96
C LEU A 78 0.70 -0.78 10.34
N SER A 79 1.96 -1.02 10.66
CA SER A 79 2.38 -1.55 11.97
C SER A 79 3.67 -0.89 12.41
N ASP A 80 4.00 -1.00 13.69
CA ASP A 80 5.24 -0.54 14.27
C ASP A 80 5.99 -1.70 14.93
N VAL A 81 7.32 -1.58 14.97
CA VAL A 81 8.19 -2.58 15.61
C VAL A 81 9.30 -1.82 16.32
N PHE A 82 9.66 -2.29 17.52
CA PHE A 82 10.68 -1.67 18.38
C PHE A 82 10.35 -0.22 18.81
N GLY A 83 9.08 0.17 18.73
CA GLY A 83 8.55 1.46 19.19
C GLY A 83 8.01 2.36 18.07
N ASP A 84 7.64 3.57 18.46
CA ASP A 84 6.93 4.53 17.61
C ASP A 84 7.89 5.49 16.87
N ALA A 85 8.33 5.13 15.65
CA ALA A 85 9.32 5.93 14.90
C ALA A 85 8.87 7.39 14.64
N PHE A 86 7.57 7.61 14.54
CA PHE A 86 6.96 8.89 14.20
C PHE A 86 6.07 9.47 15.30
N ALA A 87 6.21 9.04 16.55
CA ALA A 87 5.45 9.61 17.67
C ALA A 87 5.47 11.16 17.66
N GLY A 88 4.30 11.76 17.88
CA GLY A 88 4.05 13.20 17.78
C GLY A 88 3.78 13.71 16.36
N ASN A 89 3.92 12.87 15.33
CA ASN A 89 3.69 13.25 13.93
C ASN A 89 2.62 12.36 13.31
N ARG A 90 1.58 12.96 12.74
CA ARG A 90 0.53 12.21 12.05
C ARG A 90 1.12 11.33 10.93
N VAL A 91 0.68 10.08 10.89
CA VAL A 91 0.99 9.14 9.80
C VAL A 91 -0.32 8.61 9.24
N GLN A 92 -0.43 8.51 7.91
CA GLN A 92 -1.65 7.97 7.30
C GLN A 92 -1.37 7.20 6.01
N VAL A 93 -2.16 6.17 5.75
CA VAL A 93 -2.24 5.48 4.46
C VAL A 93 -3.59 5.80 3.82
N VAL A 94 -3.55 6.36 2.62
CA VAL A 94 -4.74 6.73 1.85
C VAL A 94 -4.66 6.09 0.47
N SER A 95 -5.80 5.61 -0.03
CA SER A 95 -5.89 5.06 -1.39
C SER A 95 -6.27 6.12 -2.43
N SER A 96 -5.82 5.95 -3.67
CA SER A 96 -6.34 6.70 -4.81
C SER A 96 -7.82 6.41 -5.08
N ASN A 97 -8.34 5.27 -4.63
CA ASN A 97 -9.76 4.96 -4.62
C ASN A 97 -10.39 5.41 -3.31
N ASN A 98 -11.20 6.47 -3.36
CA ASN A 98 -11.83 7.07 -2.19
C ASN A 98 -12.92 6.22 -1.50
N GLN A 99 -13.31 5.09 -2.11
CA GLN A 99 -14.21 4.11 -1.48
C GLN A 99 -13.45 3.18 -0.53
N CYS A 100 -12.13 3.11 -0.65
CA CYS A 100 -11.29 2.31 0.22
C CYS A 100 -11.03 3.08 1.53
N GLN A 101 -10.96 2.32 2.62
CA GLN A 101 -10.72 2.88 3.95
C GLN A 101 -9.34 3.56 4.01
N SER A 102 -9.12 4.40 5.01
CA SER A 102 -7.78 4.94 5.31
C SER A 102 -7.27 4.35 6.62
N ILE A 103 -5.97 4.28 6.78
CA ILE A 103 -5.32 4.02 8.08
C ILE A 103 -4.77 5.35 8.55
N VAL A 104 -5.08 5.74 9.79
CA VAL A 104 -4.69 7.04 10.34
C VAL A 104 -4.19 6.85 11.76
N TRP A 105 -2.94 7.25 11.99
CA TRP A 105 -2.30 7.35 13.29
C TRP A 105 -2.14 8.83 13.61
N ALA A 106 -3.06 9.37 14.42
CA ALA A 106 -3.20 10.81 14.59
C ALA A 106 -1.95 11.46 15.21
N ASP A 107 -1.31 10.76 16.14
CA ASP A 107 -0.07 11.17 16.83
C ASP A 107 1.13 10.29 16.44
N GLY A 108 1.04 9.56 15.31
CA GLY A 108 2.12 8.71 14.83
C GLY A 108 2.30 7.39 15.57
N ARG A 109 1.35 7.04 16.44
CA ARG A 109 1.29 5.74 17.14
C ARG A 109 0.12 4.89 16.63
N PRO A 110 0.25 3.56 16.58
CA PRO A 110 -0.86 2.69 16.22
C PRO A 110 -2.00 2.82 17.25
N PRO A 111 -3.26 2.95 16.79
CA PRO A 111 -4.39 2.76 17.69
C PRO A 111 -4.54 1.28 18.03
N ALA A 112 -5.38 0.98 19.02
CA ALA A 112 -5.67 -0.41 19.39
C ALA A 112 -6.29 -1.20 18.22
N GLY A 113 -5.92 -2.48 18.14
CA GLY A 113 -6.47 -3.42 17.16
C GLY A 113 -5.75 -3.44 15.81
N SER A 114 -6.20 -4.34 14.94
CA SER A 114 -5.59 -4.57 13.63
C SER A 114 -5.74 -3.37 12.70
N GLN A 115 -4.63 -2.90 12.15
CA GLN A 115 -4.57 -1.79 11.19
C GLN A 115 -4.46 -2.31 9.75
N VAL A 116 -5.22 -3.35 9.42
CA VAL A 116 -5.30 -3.93 8.08
C VAL A 116 -6.54 -3.43 7.37
N LYS A 117 -6.42 -3.13 6.07
CA LYS A 117 -7.50 -2.71 5.18
C LYS A 117 -7.36 -3.35 3.81
N THR A 118 -8.40 -3.24 3.00
CA THR A 118 -8.44 -3.80 1.64
C THR A 118 -8.86 -2.76 0.60
N CYS A 119 -8.46 -2.98 -0.63
CA CYS A 119 -8.84 -2.17 -1.79
C CYS A 119 -8.71 -2.96 -3.11
N THR A 120 -9.20 -2.40 -4.22
CA THR A 120 -9.02 -3.06 -5.53
C THR A 120 -7.54 -3.07 -5.92
N ARG A 121 -7.11 -4.09 -6.68
CA ARG A 121 -5.70 -4.26 -7.05
C ARG A 121 -5.13 -3.10 -7.88
N GLU A 122 -5.97 -2.39 -8.61
CA GLU A 122 -5.61 -1.24 -9.45
C GLU A 122 -5.42 0.04 -8.64
N SER A 123 -5.94 0.08 -7.41
CA SER A 123 -5.85 1.26 -6.55
C SER A 123 -4.43 1.49 -6.08
N GLU A 124 -3.98 2.73 -5.97
CA GLU A 124 -2.69 3.06 -5.37
C GLU A 124 -2.88 3.34 -3.89
N THR A 125 -1.86 3.08 -3.06
CA THR A 125 -1.86 3.45 -1.64
C THR A 125 -0.63 4.29 -1.33
N THR A 126 -0.87 5.43 -0.68
CA THR A 126 0.19 6.36 -0.26
C THR A 126 0.23 6.41 1.25
N LEU A 127 1.36 5.97 1.83
CA LEU A 127 1.77 6.32 3.18
C LEU A 127 2.32 7.75 3.17
N THR A 128 1.67 8.67 3.88
CA THR A 128 2.17 10.02 4.16
C THR A 128 2.72 10.07 5.58
N LEU A 129 4.03 10.25 5.69
CA LEU A 129 4.75 10.51 6.93
C LEU A 129 4.67 12.00 7.28
N CYS A 130 4.57 12.30 8.57
CA CYS A 130 4.46 13.68 9.09
C CYS A 130 3.35 14.48 8.39
N ALA A 131 2.21 13.84 8.12
CA ALA A 131 1.10 14.44 7.40
C ALA A 131 0.58 15.70 8.11
N ALA A 132 0.14 16.70 7.34
CA ALA A 132 -0.52 17.86 7.92
C ALA A 132 -1.77 17.43 8.70
N ALA A 133 -2.09 18.17 9.77
CA ALA A 133 -3.36 17.99 10.45
C ALA A 133 -4.52 18.21 9.45
N PRO A 134 -5.61 17.44 9.55
CA PRO A 134 -6.81 17.74 8.78
C PRO A 134 -7.26 19.18 9.08
N LYS A 135 -7.63 19.92 8.03
CA LYS A 135 -8.22 21.26 8.15
C LYS A 135 -9.66 21.17 8.63
#